data_AF-A0A7W7KCC6-F1
#
_entry.id   AF-A0A7W7KCC6-F1
#
_cell.length_a   1.000
_cell.length_b   1.000
_cell.length_c   1.000
_cell.angle_alpha   90.00
_cell.angle_beta   90.00
_cell.angle_gamma   90.00
#
_symmetry.space_group_name_H-M   'P 1'
#
loop_
_entity.id
_entity.type
_entity.pdbx_description
1 polymer ?
#
loop_
_entity_poly.entity_id
_entity_poly.type
_entity_poly.pdbx_seq_one_letter_code
_entity_poly.pdbx_strand_id
1 'polypeptide(L)'
;MRHEDADNALADALWWFRGFRAAQPTEASDATFDMQSKLLDARNWLKRLAEGKRRVLGLGEPEQGIVITYAEFERLYDGLRHGIEDREVGVATAKQILEEYRAELRGTKPGVPF
;
A
#
# COMPACT_ATOMS: atom_id res chain seq x y z
N MET A 1 -15.98 -2.32 -8.01
CA MET A 1 -14.76 -2.79 -8.70
C MET A 1 -14.15 -3.86 -7.81
N ARG A 2 -13.99 -5.10 -8.28
CA ARG A 2 -13.45 -6.19 -7.45
C ARG A 2 -11.93 -6.10 -7.45
N HIS A 3 -11.28 -6.55 -6.37
CA HIS A 3 -9.81 -6.54 -6.26
C HIS A 3 -9.13 -7.26 -7.43
N GLU A 4 -9.77 -8.32 -7.93
CA GLU A 4 -9.37 -9.09 -9.11
C GLU A 4 -9.30 -8.24 -10.39
N ASP A 5 -10.20 -7.27 -10.57
CA ASP A 5 -10.25 -6.41 -11.76
C ASP A 5 -9.03 -5.48 -11.82
N ALA A 6 -8.61 -4.95 -10.66
CA ALA A 6 -7.46 -4.05 -10.56
C ALA A 6 -6.13 -4.80 -10.74
N ASP A 7 -6.00 -5.98 -10.17
CA ASP A 7 -4.81 -6.82 -10.34
C ASP A 7 -4.66 -7.31 -11.78
N ASN A 8 -5.76 -7.68 -12.45
CA ASN A 8 -5.76 -8.06 -13.86
C ASN A 8 -5.37 -6.88 -14.76
N ALA A 9 -5.92 -5.69 -14.53
CA ALA A 9 -5.55 -4.49 -15.30
C ALA A 9 -4.07 -4.11 -15.15
N LEU A 10 -3.51 -4.25 -13.94
CA LEU A 10 -2.08 -4.03 -13.70
C LEU A 10 -1.21 -5.10 -14.37
N ALA A 11 -1.64 -6.37 -14.37
CA ALA A 11 -0.94 -7.44 -15.05
C ALA A 11 -0.90 -7.23 -16.58
N ASP A 12 -2.03 -6.81 -17.17
CA ASP A 12 -2.13 -6.51 -18.60
C ASP A 12 -1.25 -5.32 -18.99
N ALA A 13 -1.27 -4.24 -18.21
CA ALA A 13 -0.40 -3.09 -18.45
C ALA A 13 1.08 -3.49 -18.41
N LEU A 14 1.50 -4.26 -17.40
CA LEU A 14 2.87 -4.77 -17.29
C LEU A 14 3.26 -5.67 -18.47
N TRP A 15 2.32 -6.46 -18.99
CA TRP A 15 2.54 -7.31 -20.16
C TRP A 15 2.78 -6.47 -21.42
N TRP A 16 1.96 -5.44 -21.64
CA TRP A 16 2.14 -4.50 -22.76
C TRP A 16 3.50 -3.79 -22.72
N PHE A 17 3.94 -3.32 -21.55
CA PHE A 17 5.24 -2.67 -21.42
C PHE A 17 6.43 -3.61 -21.71
N ARG A 18 6.32 -4.89 -21.34
CA ARG A 18 7.32 -5.91 -21.72
C ARG A 18 7.37 -6.13 -23.22
N GLY A 19 6.22 -6.18 -23.89
CA GLY A 19 6.13 -6.31 -25.34
C GLY A 19 6.71 -5.10 -26.07
N PHE A 20 6.42 -3.90 -25.58
CA PHE A 20 6.95 -2.66 -26.15
C PHE A 20 8.48 -2.59 -26.04
N ARG A 21 9.05 -2.97 -24.89
CA ARG A 21 10.49 -3.06 -24.68
C ARG A 21 11.17 -4.06 -25.63
N ALA A 22 10.54 -5.20 -25.91
CA ALA A 22 11.08 -6.20 -26.83
C ALA A 22 11.10 -5.71 -28.30
N ALA A 23 10.27 -4.72 -28.64
CA ALA A 23 10.16 -4.15 -29.98
C ALA A 23 11.03 -2.89 -30.19
N GLN A 24 11.62 -2.33 -29.13
CA GLN A 24 12.42 -1.10 -29.24
C GLN A 24 13.89 -1.37 -29.60
N PRO A 25 14.49 -0.58 -30.52
CA PRO A 25 15.93 -0.56 -30.73
C PRO A 25 16.63 0.10 -29.53
N THR A 26 17.81 -0.41 -29.18
CA THR A 26 18.53 -0.33 -27.89
C THR A 26 18.89 1.08 -27.35
N GLU A 27 18.51 2.17 -28.02
CA GLU A 27 19.01 3.53 -27.72
C GLU A 27 17.99 4.52 -27.13
N ALA A 28 16.70 4.17 -27.01
CA ALA A 28 15.74 5.07 -26.41
C ALA A 28 15.87 5.09 -24.88
N SER A 29 16.34 6.21 -24.33
CA SER A 29 16.13 6.56 -22.92
C SER A 29 14.62 6.62 -22.65
N ASP A 30 14.11 5.58 -22.01
CA ASP A 30 12.76 5.07 -22.23
C ASP A 30 11.83 5.49 -21.08
N ALA A 31 11.00 6.52 -21.27
CA ALA A 31 9.91 6.86 -20.33
C ALA A 31 9.01 5.65 -20.03
N THR A 32 8.97 4.71 -20.98
CA THR A 32 8.36 3.37 -20.89
C THR A 32 8.92 2.54 -19.75
N PHE A 33 10.22 2.61 -19.46
CA PHE A 33 10.88 1.88 -18.38
C PHE A 33 10.53 2.46 -17.01
N ASP A 34 10.52 3.79 -16.89
CA ASP A 34 10.11 4.49 -15.67
C ASP A 34 8.63 4.19 -15.33
N MET A 35 7.77 4.16 -16.35
CA MET A 35 6.35 3.81 -16.19
C MET A 35 6.14 2.33 -15.84
N GLN A 36 6.92 1.42 -16.42
CA GLN A 36 6.91 0.01 -16.04
C GLN A 36 7.34 -0.18 -14.57
N SER A 37 8.39 0.52 -14.11
CA SER A 37 8.85 0.46 -12.73
C SER A 37 7.75 0.94 -11.77
N LYS A 38 7.17 2.11 -12.05
CA LYS A 38 6.07 2.69 -11.24
C LYS A 38 4.86 1.77 -11.14
N LEU A 39 4.47 1.10 -12.23
CA LEU A 39 3.37 0.12 -12.21
C LEU A 39 3.72 -1.13 -11.41
N LEU A 40 4.98 -1.58 -11.48
CA LEU A 40 5.47 -2.70 -10.66
C LEU A 40 5.45 -2.33 -9.18
N ASP A 41 5.88 -1.11 -8.85
CA ASP A 41 5.89 -0.58 -7.49
C ASP A 41 4.47 -0.40 -6.94
N ALA A 42 3.54 0.11 -7.75
CA ALA A 42 2.12 0.19 -7.41
C ALA A 42 1.50 -1.19 -7.17
N ARG A 43 1.76 -2.18 -8.04
CA ARG A 43 1.29 -3.56 -7.85
C ARG A 43 1.88 -4.19 -6.59
N ASN A 44 3.17 -4.00 -6.34
CA ASN A 44 3.83 -4.51 -5.14
C ASN A 44 3.29 -3.83 -3.88
N TRP A 45 2.97 -2.53 -3.95
CA TRP A 45 2.33 -1.79 -2.88
C TRP A 45 0.93 -2.36 -2.59
N LEU A 46 0.08 -2.54 -3.60
CA LEU A 46 -1.25 -3.15 -3.46
C LEU A 46 -1.20 -4.58 -2.92
N LYS A 47 -0.22 -5.37 -3.37
CA LYS A 47 -0.05 -6.74 -2.88
C LYS A 47 0.36 -6.76 -1.41
N ARG A 48 1.29 -5.89 -1.00
CA ARG A 48 1.68 -5.75 0.41
C ARG A 48 0.54 -5.21 1.27
N LEU A 49 -0.31 -4.34 0.71
CA LEU A 49 -1.52 -3.85 1.35
C LEU A 49 -2.51 -4.99 1.61
N ALA A 50 -2.80 -5.81 0.59
CA ALA A 50 -3.68 -6.97 0.71
C ALA A 50 -3.13 -8.04 1.69
N GLU A 51 -1.81 -8.19 1.77
CA GLU A 51 -1.13 -9.08 2.73
C GLU A 51 -1.05 -8.50 4.16
N GLY A 52 -1.53 -7.26 4.40
CA GLY A 52 -1.43 -6.58 5.70
C GLY A 52 0.00 -6.16 6.09
N LYS A 53 0.94 -6.14 5.13
CA LYS A 53 2.37 -5.85 5.34
C LYS A 53 2.78 -4.40 5.03
N ARG A 54 1.84 -3.56 4.58
CA ARG A 54 2.06 -2.13 4.33
C ARG A 54 0.81 -1.35 4.71
N ARG A 55 0.92 -0.44 5.67
CA ARG A 55 -0.17 0.38 6.22
C ARG A 55 -0.11 1.83 5.78
N VAL A 56 1.07 2.34 5.44
CA VAL A 56 1.24 3.73 5.04
C VAL A 56 0.70 3.95 3.62
N LEU A 57 -0.36 4.74 3.53
CA LEU A 57 -0.80 5.43 2.31
C LEU A 57 -0.02 6.75 2.27
N GLY A 58 0.98 6.80 1.38
CA GLY A 58 1.81 8.00 1.14
C GLY A 58 1.02 9.12 0.48
N LEU A 59 0.00 9.62 1.17
CA LEU A 59 -0.64 10.90 0.88
C LEU A 59 0.40 12.00 1.22
N GLY A 60 0.42 13.07 0.43
CA GLY A 60 1.46 14.10 0.54
C GLY A 60 1.43 14.83 1.89
N GLU A 61 2.57 15.34 2.36
CA GLU A 61 2.60 16.13 3.60
C GLU A 61 1.63 17.32 3.50
N PRO A 62 0.80 17.58 4.53
CA PRO A 62 0.81 17.00 5.88
C PRO A 62 -0.15 15.81 6.10
N GLU A 63 -0.83 15.32 5.07
CA GLU A 63 -1.85 14.29 5.20
C GLU A 63 -1.25 12.91 5.03
N GLN A 64 -1.27 12.08 6.07
CA GLN A 64 -0.83 10.69 6.00
C GLN A 64 -2.04 9.77 6.16
N GLY A 65 -2.23 8.87 5.19
CA GLY A 65 -3.25 7.84 5.28
C GLY A 65 -2.70 6.59 5.97
N ILE A 66 -3.47 6.03 6.90
CA ILE A 66 -3.18 4.71 7.48
C ILE A 66 -4.28 3.77 7.04
N VAL A 67 -3.91 2.67 6.41
CA VAL A 67 -4.87 1.61 6.07
C VAL A 67 -4.97 0.64 7.24
N ILE A 68 -6.20 0.39 7.65
CA ILE A 68 -6.58 -0.59 8.65
C ILE A 68 -7.59 -1.54 8.02
N THR A 69 -7.58 -2.80 8.46
CA THR A 69 -8.58 -3.78 8.08
C THR A 69 -9.92 -3.48 8.77
N TYR A 70 -11.01 -4.01 8.22
CA TYR A 70 -12.33 -3.87 8.84
C TYR A 70 -12.37 -4.45 10.25
N ALA A 71 -11.71 -5.60 10.48
CA ALA A 71 -11.64 -6.22 11.81
C ALA A 71 -10.87 -5.36 12.83
N GLU A 72 -9.82 -4.66 12.40
CA GLU A 72 -9.11 -3.70 13.26
C GLU A 72 -9.97 -2.48 13.56
N PHE A 73 -10.71 -1.98 12.56
CA PHE A 73 -11.67 -0.90 12.75
C PHE A 73 -12.76 -1.28 13.77
N GLU A 74 -13.34 -2.49 13.67
CA GLU A 74 -14.32 -2.98 14.63
C GLU A 74 -13.74 -3.05 16.05
N ARG A 75 -12.55 -3.61 16.24
CA ARG A 75 -11.90 -3.66 17.58
C ARG A 75 -11.63 -2.28 18.16
N LEU A 76 -11.22 -1.32 17.32
CA LEU A 76 -11.05 0.07 17.76
C LEU A 76 -12.39 0.70 18.14
N TYR A 77 -13.41 0.49 17.32
CA TYR A 77 -14.76 1.00 17.57
C TYR A 77 -15.37 0.42 18.84
N ASP A 78 -15.24 -0.90 19.04
CA ASP A 78 -15.73 -1.60 20.21
C ASP A 78 -15.04 -1.13 21.48
N GLY A 79 -13.71 -0.93 21.44
CA GLY A 79 -12.96 -0.39 22.57
C GLY A 79 -13.24 1.09 22.89
N LEU A 80 -13.83 1.85 21.95
CA LEU A 80 -14.32 3.21 22.21
C LEU A 80 -15.75 3.22 22.74
N ARG A 81 -16.56 2.22 22.40
CA ARG A 81 -18.00 2.16 22.68
C ARG A 81 -18.36 1.38 23.94
N HIS A 82 -17.61 0.33 24.28
CA HIS A 82 -17.97 -0.62 25.35
C HIS A 82 -17.13 -0.42 26.63
N GLY A 83 -17.29 -1.32 27.60
CA GLY A 83 -16.74 -1.21 28.95
C GLY A 83 -15.21 -1.32 29.04
N ILE A 84 -14.69 -1.30 30.27
CA ILE A 84 -13.24 -1.28 30.55
C ILE A 84 -12.50 -2.45 29.88
N GLU A 85 -13.09 -3.64 29.81
CA GLU A 85 -12.48 -4.82 29.18
C GLU A 85 -12.26 -4.66 27.67
N ASP A 86 -13.27 -4.16 26.92
CA ASP A 86 -13.15 -3.94 25.48
C ASP A 86 -12.22 -2.77 25.15
N ARG A 87 -12.13 -1.79 26.06
CA ARG A 87 -11.20 -0.66 25.94
C ARG A 87 -9.75 -1.12 25.92
N GLU A 88 -9.37 -2.12 26.70
CA GLU A 88 -8.01 -2.65 26.70
C GLU A 88 -7.65 -3.27 25.35
N VAL A 89 -8.59 -4.01 24.74
CA VAL A 89 -8.44 -4.61 23.41
C VAL A 89 -8.30 -3.53 22.32
N GLY A 90 -9.15 -2.50 22.37
CA GLY A 90 -9.07 -1.37 21.44
C GLY A 90 -7.74 -0.60 21.58
N VAL A 91 -7.29 -0.33 22.81
CA VAL A 91 -6.01 0.34 23.08
C VAL A 91 -4.83 -0.51 22.61
N ALA A 92 -4.85 -1.82 22.85
CA ALA A 92 -3.80 -2.73 22.37
C ALA A 92 -3.73 -2.73 20.84
N THR A 93 -4.89 -2.80 20.17
CA THR A 93 -4.99 -2.75 18.70
C THR A 93 -4.44 -1.43 18.16
N ALA A 94 -4.79 -0.30 18.78
CA ALA A 94 -4.28 1.02 18.39
C ALA A 94 -2.74 1.13 18.54
N LYS A 95 -2.19 0.59 19.64
CA LYS A 95 -0.74 0.57 19.87
C LYS A 95 -0.01 -0.26 18.81
N GLN A 96 -0.54 -1.44 18.50
CA GLN A 96 0.02 -2.30 17.46
C GLN A 96 0.07 -1.58 16.10
N ILE A 97 -1.05 -0.98 15.68
CA ILE A 97 -1.12 -0.23 14.42
C ILE A 97 -0.10 0.91 14.40
N LEU A 98 0.05 1.65 15.51
CA LEU A 98 1.00 2.75 15.62
C LEU A 98 2.47 2.28 15.54
N GLU A 99 2.79 1.14 16.12
CA GLU A 99 4.15 0.57 16.06
C GLU A 99 4.51 0.11 14.64
N GLU A 100 3.59 -0.60 13.99
CA GLU A 100 3.75 -1.04 12.60
C GLU A 100 3.90 0.17 11.66
N TYR A 101 3.07 1.20 11.85
CA TYR A 101 3.18 2.48 11.13
C TYR A 101 4.55 3.15 11.31
N ARG A 102 5.05 3.25 12.55
CA ARG A 102 6.36 3.84 12.85
C ARG A 102 7.53 3.02 12.32
N ALA A 103 7.38 1.70 12.26
CA ALA A 103 8.38 0.82 11.66
C ALA A 103 8.45 1.05 10.15
N GLU A 104 7.29 1.17 9.48
CA GLU A 104 7.21 1.48 8.06
C GLU A 104 7.79 2.86 7.74
N LEU A 105 7.46 3.91 8.51
CA LEU A 105 8.06 5.23 8.31
C LEU A 105 9.59 5.23 8.45
N ARG A 106 10.14 4.48 9.41
CA ARG A 106 11.59 4.35 9.59
C ARG A 106 12.27 3.58 8.46
N GLY A 107 11.56 2.63 7.85
CA GLY A 107 12.05 1.88 6.69
C GLY A 107 11.84 2.59 5.34
N THR A 108 11.02 3.63 5.30
CA THR A 108 10.70 4.37 4.06
C THR A 108 11.70 5.51 3.88
N LYS A 109 12.50 5.50 2.81
CA LYS A 109 13.35 6.64 2.45
C LYS A 109 12.45 7.86 2.18
N PRO A 110 12.72 9.04 2.78
CA PRO A 110 11.96 10.24 2.48
C PRO A 110 12.14 10.62 1.01
N GLY A 111 11.03 10.86 0.30
CA GLY A 111 11.05 11.43 -1.06
C GLY A 111 10.79 10.48 -2.23
N VAL A 112 10.30 9.25 -2.02
CA VAL A 112 9.84 8.39 -3.13
C VAL A 112 8.31 8.36 -3.13
N PRO A 113 7.64 9.18 -3.97
CA PRO A 113 6.22 9.02 -4.22
C PRO A 113 6.05 7.83 -5.17
N PHE A 114 5.71 6.68 -4.58
CA PHE A 114 5.50 5.39 -5.25
C PHE A 114 6.78 4.76 -5.83
#